data_AF-A0ABD0QZ48-F1
#
_entry.id   AF-A0ABD0QZ48-F1
#
_cell.length_a   1.000
_cell.length_b   1.000
_cell.length_c   1.000
_cell.angle_alpha   90.00
_cell.angle_beta   90.00
_cell.angle_gamma   90.00
#
_symmetry.space_group_name_H-M   'P 1'
#
loop_
_entity.id
_entity.type
_entity.pdbx_description
1 polymer ?
#
loop_
_entity_poly.entity_id
_entity_poly.type
_entity_poly.pdbx_seq_one_letter_code
_entity_poly.pdbx_strand_id
1 'polypeptide(L)' 'FVIEFEESQNEPGNWREMRRVPGNHHSALLKLHGHVDYRFKVSAFNEVGRGRPSQETERYKTPAS' A
#
# COMPACT_ATOMS: atom_id res chain seq x y z
N PHE A 1 -9.79 -3.09 5.55
CA PHE A 1 -8.92 -3.06 4.35
C PHE A 1 -7.49 -3.39 4.72
N VAL A 2 -6.76 -3.96 3.77
CA VAL A 2 -5.31 -4.16 3.84
C VAL A 2 -4.68 -3.19 2.84
N ILE A 3 -3.74 -2.38 3.32
CA ILE A 3 -2.94 -1.48 2.50
C ILE A 3 -1.63 -2.20 2.18
N GLU A 4 -1.33 -2.32 0.89
CA GLU A 4 -0.12 -2.94 0.37
C GLU A 4 0.71 -1.91 -0.39
N PHE A 5 2.03 -2.10 -0.41
CA PHE A 5 2.97 -1.20 -1.06
C PHE A 5 4.08 -1.93 -1.83
N GLU A 6 4.67 -1.22 -2.79
CA GLU A 6 5.86 -1.60 -3.56
C GLU A 6 6.84 -0.40 -3.51
N GLU A 7 8.14 -0.63 -3.33
CA GLU A 7 9.17 0.44 -3.09
C GLU A 7 10.07 0.76 -4.29
N SER A 8 10.02 0.00 -5.39
CA SER A 8 11.06 0.10 -6.41
C SER A 8 10.56 -0.22 -7.81
N GLN A 9 11.16 0.44 -8.80
CA GLN A 9 11.03 0.07 -10.22
C GLN A 9 11.82 -1.18 -10.57
N ASN A 10 12.85 -1.53 -9.77
CA ASN A 10 13.77 -2.64 -10.06
C ASN A 10 13.19 -4.00 -9.64
N GLU A 11 12.20 -4.00 -8.74
CA GLU A 11 11.47 -5.20 -8.29
C GLU A 11 9.95 -4.99 -8.38
N PRO A 12 9.42 -4.72 -9.58
CA PRO A 12 8.00 -4.47 -9.76
C PRO A 12 7.19 -5.73 -9.43
N GLY A 13 6.10 -5.57 -8.71
CA GLY A 13 5.23 -6.68 -8.30
C GLY A 13 5.53 -7.27 -6.91
N ASN A 14 6.61 -6.85 -6.24
CA ASN A 14 6.90 -7.25 -4.86
C ASN A 14 6.06 -6.46 -3.85
N TRP A 15 4.76 -6.77 -3.78
CA TRP A 15 3.81 -6.14 -2.89
C TRP A 15 3.92 -6.66 -1.45
N ARG A 16 4.09 -5.75 -0.49
CA ARG A 16 4.15 -6.06 0.94
C ARG A 16 2.95 -5.47 1.67
N GLU A 17 2.45 -6.16 2.68
CA GLU A 17 1.44 -5.59 3.59
C GLU A 17 2.09 -4.50 4.45
N MET A 18 1.53 -3.28 4.39
CA MET A 18 1.95 -2.19 5.27
C MET A 18 1.09 -2.13 6.53
N ARG A 19 -0.24 -2.18 6.36
CA ARG A 19 -1.19 -1.93 7.44
C ARG A 19 -2.56 -2.52 7.17
N ARG A 20 -3.24 -2.98 8.23
CA ARG A 20 -4.68 -3.26 8.21
C ARG A 20 -5.45 -2.12 8.89
N VAL A 21 -6.56 -1.74 8.29
CA VAL A 21 -7.45 -0.69 8.80
C VAL A 21 -8.91 -1.16 8.80
N PRO A 22 -9.75 -0.66 9.71
CA PRO A 22 -11.18 -0.97 9.73
C PRO A 22 -11.87 -0.64 8.40
N GLY A 23 -12.93 -1.37 8.05
CA GLY A 23 -13.68 -1.21 6.80
C GLY A 23 -14.45 0.11 6.67
N ASN A 24 -14.63 0.83 7.78
CA ASN A 24 -15.31 2.13 7.83
C ASN A 24 -14.32 3.32 7.85
N HIS A 25 -13.02 3.08 7.69
CA HIS A 25 -12.01 4.14 7.57
C HIS A 25 -11.76 4.47 6.11
N HIS A 26 -11.87 5.74 5.74
CA HIS A 26 -11.63 6.22 4.37
C HIS A 26 -10.20 6.77 4.19
N SER A 27 -9.43 6.88 5.26
CA SER A 27 -8.04 7.35 5.24
C SER A 27 -7.18 6.64 6.28
N ALA A 28 -5.86 6.62 6.05
CA ALA A 28 -4.87 6.05 6.95
C ALA A 28 -3.55 6.81 6.84
N LEU A 29 -2.91 7.07 7.98
CA LEU A 29 -1.55 7.60 8.02
C LEU A 29 -0.53 6.46 7.89
N LEU A 30 0.43 6.64 6.98
CA LEU A 30 1.52 5.71 6.70
C LEU A 30 2.85 6.34 7.09
N LYS A 31 3.75 5.57 7.69
CA LYS A 31 5.13 5.99 7.95
C LYS A 31 6.01 5.41 6.85
N LEU A 32 6.59 6.29 6.04
CA LEU A 32 7.41 5.93 4.89
C LEU A 32 8.86 6.29 5.16
N HIS A 33 9.79 5.47 4.66
CA HIS A 33 11.20 5.83 4.59
C HIS A 33 11.40 6.89 3.50
N GLY A 34 12.28 7.86 3.74
CA GLY A 34 12.61 8.91 2.76
C GLY A 34 13.46 8.40 1.61
N HIS A 35 13.45 9.15 0.51
CA HIS A 35 14.15 8.83 -0.74
C HIS A 35 13.76 7.49 -1.39
N VAL A 36 12.53 7.04 -1.16
CA VAL A 36 11.96 5.79 -1.72
C VAL A 36 10.74 6.10 -2.59
N ASP A 37 10.58 5.34 -3.68
CA ASP A 37 9.50 5.44 -4.66
C ASP A 37 8.39 4.42 -4.38
N TYR A 38 7.26 4.88 -3.86
CA TYR A 38 6.15 4.00 -3.46
C TYR A 38 5.05 3.91 -4.51
N ARG A 39 4.42 2.74 -4.60
CA ARG A 39 3.03 2.58 -5.07
C ARG A 39 2.20 1.92 -3.99
N PHE A 40 0.91 2.22 -3.96
CA PHE A 40 -0.02 1.64 -3.00
C PHE A 40 -1.18 0.96 -3.72
N LYS A 41 -1.75 -0.06 -3.10
CA LYS A 41 -3.05 -0.62 -3.46
C LYS A 41 -3.78 -1.08 -2.21
N VAL A 42 -5.10 -1.24 -2.31
CA VAL A 42 -5.92 -1.66 -1.17
C VAL A 42 -6.76 -2.88 -1.51
N SER A 43 -6.87 -3.79 -0.57
CA SER A 43 -7.72 -4.99 -0.68
C SER A 43 -8.73 -5.01 0.46
N ALA A 44 -9.99 -5.35 0.15
CA ALA A 44 -10.96 -5.70 1.20
C ALA A 44 -10.51 -6.99 1.90
N PHE A 45 -10.80 -7.11 3.19
CA PHE A 45 -10.47 -8.31 3.99
C PHE A 45 -11.62 -8.61 4.95
N ASN A 46 -12.06 -9.86 4.97
CA ASN A 46 -13.07 -10.39 5.89
C ASN A 46 -12.65 -11.79 6.39
N GLU A 47 -13.55 -12.51 7.05
CA GLU A 47 -13.29 -13.84 7.61
C GLU A 47 -12.91 -14.90 6.55
N VAL A 48 -13.36 -14.74 5.31
CA VAL A 48 -13.01 -15.64 4.20
C VAL A 48 -11.59 -15.35 3.69
N GLY A 49 -11.16 -14.09 3.76
CA GLY A 49 -9.81 -13.68 3.38
C GLY A 49 -9.77 -12.35 2.64
N ARG A 50 -8.76 -12.19 1.78
CA ARG A 50 -8.55 -10.96 0.99
C ARG A 50 -9.33 -11.04 -0.33
N GLY A 51 -10.05 -9.96 -0.64
CA GLY A 51 -10.63 -9.74 -1.96
C GLY A 51 -9.58 -9.30 -2.98
N ARG A 52 -10.02 -9.09 -4.23
CA ARG A 52 -9.18 -8.53 -5.30
C ARG A 52 -8.68 -7.13 -4.91
N PRO A 53 -7.40 -6.79 -5.13
CA PRO A 53 -6.90 -5.46 -4.88
C PRO A 53 -7.51 -4.42 -5.82
N SER A 54 -7.49 -3.17 -5.40
CA SER A 54 -7.71 -2.00 -6.26
C SER A 54 -6.66 -1.91 -7.37
N GLN A 55 -6.87 -0.99 -8.33
CA GLN A 55 -5.76 -0.49 -9.14
C GLN A 55 -4.72 0.16 -8.22
N GLU A 56 -3.45 0.03 -8.60
CA GLU A 56 -2.37 0.73 -7.92
C GLU A 56 -2.45 2.24 -8.11
N THR A 57 -1.90 2.99 -7.16
CA THR A 57 -1.69 4.43 -7.31
C THR A 57 -0.59 4.72 -8.32
N GLU A 58 -0.54 5.97 -8.77
CA GLU A 58 0.69 6.53 -9.35
C GLU A 58 1.87 6.43 -8.37
N ARG A 59 3.09 6.54 -8.91
CA ARG A 59 4.31 6.51 -8.10
C ARG A 59 4.44 7.80 -7.29
N TYR A 60 4.74 7.63 -6.00
CA TYR A 60 5.02 8.72 -5.08
C TYR A 60 6.45 8.60 -4.55
N LYS A 61 7.30 9.58 -4.90
CA LYS A 61 8.66 9.68 -4.39
C LYS A 61 8.68 10.47 -3.09
N THR A 62 9.12 9.82 -2.01
CA THR A 62 9.33 10.52 -0.73
C THR A 62 10.55 11.45 -0.81
N PRO A 63 10.50 12.64 -0.17
CA PRO A 63 11.66 13.50 -0.01
C PRO A 63 12.81 12.80 0.72
N ALA A 64 14.02 13.36 0.65
CA ALA A 64 15.09 12.96 1.55
C ALA A 64 14.67 13.23 3.00
N SER A 65 15.03 12.31 3.91
CA SER A 65 14.74 12.43 5.35
C SER A 65 15.61 13.48 6.04
#